data_AF-A0A8K0GKW3-F1
#
_entry.id   AF-A0A8K0GKW3-F1
#
_cell.length_a   1.000
_cell.length_b   1.000
_cell.length_c   1.000
_cell.angle_alpha   90.00
_cell.angle_beta   90.00
_cell.angle_gamma   90.00
#
_symmetry.space_group_name_H-M   'P 1'
#
loop_
_entity.id
_entity.type
_entity.pdbx_description
1 polymer ?
#
loop_
_entity_poly.entity_id
_entity_poly.type
_entity_poly.pdbx_seq_one_letter_code
_entity_poly.pdbx_strand_id
1 'polypeptide(L)'
;MSINENLNKRLDECHKDMMETSVKLNKKMEEMKEEIKTKTKEMLSELNKQIMRIGNEQISVKKLLQETTKINNDKFEEVERTMEEIKTQQLQLQQDFVESIIETEAKIDKNVNKMRVEIKDDLKDKVKEIEEEMKNKIRKIKKVTKEELTWEDELSYIRSALVEEARSWLEIHITKIKCFKEFEKMFLENYWSCARQRKLMMEFGNGQYDRSMEISREKYATKKLSVLQYLDISYDENMLVMQLAQQCGLNIITKVIEDIKNVAGFIRLVKEVDEMEEVAKNFKKYKDIENYGTQGTQRFINNQIDQERNQWNKNYMNGNSRSENKNRESNGRNYYNRGWVNNDQYRRYEGTTDEKTGRQEKYTDFRRVNDHRNEIERQRSRKLRINLLYVDGSTEQVRQAEEAPRGA
;
A
#
# COMPACT_ATOMS: atom_id res chain seq x y z
N MET A 1 48.49 -112.75 -37.13
CA MET A 1 48.29 -111.55 -36.30
C MET A 1 46.84 -111.54 -35.86
N SER A 2 46.65 -111.56 -34.54
CA SER A 2 45.34 -111.74 -33.90
C SER A 2 44.56 -110.42 -33.94
N ILE A 3 43.23 -110.47 -34.09
CA ILE A 3 42.33 -109.29 -34.05
C ILE A 3 42.62 -108.40 -32.83
N ASN A 4 43.07 -109.00 -31.72
CA ASN A 4 43.47 -108.31 -30.50
C ASN A 4 44.69 -107.38 -30.67
N GLU A 5 45.68 -107.73 -31.51
CA GLU A 5 46.85 -106.87 -31.75
C GLU A 5 46.46 -105.58 -32.51
N ASN A 6 45.51 -105.69 -33.45
CA ASN A 6 45.02 -104.55 -34.22
C ASN A 6 44.13 -103.62 -33.37
N LEU A 7 43.31 -104.20 -32.47
CA LEU A 7 42.52 -103.43 -31.51
C LEU A 7 43.41 -102.68 -30.51
N ASN A 8 44.45 -103.33 -29.97
CA ASN A 8 45.40 -102.67 -29.07
C ASN A 8 46.14 -101.53 -29.77
N LYS A 9 46.58 -101.72 -31.03
CA LYS A 9 47.23 -100.65 -31.80
C LYS A 9 46.32 -99.44 -32.03
N ARG A 10 45.04 -99.66 -32.36
CA ARG A 10 44.06 -98.56 -32.52
C ARG A 10 43.73 -97.87 -31.20
N LEU A 11 43.73 -98.62 -30.10
CA LEU A 11 43.55 -98.07 -28.75
C LEU A 11 44.73 -97.16 -28.37
N ASP A 12 45.96 -97.60 -28.66
CA ASP A 12 47.18 -96.83 -28.41
C ASP A 12 47.24 -95.57 -29.28
N GLU A 13 46.86 -95.65 -30.56
CA GLU A 13 46.74 -94.49 -31.46
C GLU A 13 45.67 -93.50 -30.96
N CYS A 14 44.51 -93.99 -30.52
CA CYS A 14 43.45 -93.16 -29.95
C CYS A 14 43.90 -92.48 -28.65
N HIS A 15 44.57 -93.21 -27.76
CA HIS A 15 45.12 -92.65 -26.52
C HIS A 15 46.18 -91.58 -26.81
N LYS A 16 47.04 -91.82 -27.82
CA LYS A 16 48.03 -90.84 -28.28
C LYS A 16 47.36 -89.58 -28.83
N ASP A 17 46.36 -89.71 -29.69
CA ASP A 17 45.60 -88.57 -30.23
C ASP A 17 44.88 -87.78 -29.13
N MET A 18 44.32 -88.47 -28.13
CA MET A 18 43.73 -87.85 -26.94
C MET A 18 44.75 -87.08 -26.11
N MET A 19 45.94 -87.64 -25.90
CA MET A 19 47.01 -86.97 -25.16
C MET A 19 47.55 -85.76 -25.95
N GLU A 20 47.72 -85.87 -27.26
CA GLU A 20 48.15 -84.76 -28.11
C GLU A 20 47.11 -83.63 -28.17
N THR A 21 45.82 -83.97 -28.26
CA THR A 21 44.73 -82.98 -28.23
C THR A 21 44.61 -82.32 -26.86
N SER A 22 44.76 -83.08 -25.75
CA SER A 22 44.80 -82.52 -24.40
C SER A 22 45.97 -81.55 -24.21
N VAL A 23 47.17 -81.89 -24.70
CA VAL A 23 48.34 -81.01 -24.63
C VAL A 23 48.13 -79.74 -25.47
N LYS A 24 47.58 -79.85 -26.69
CA LYS A 24 47.23 -78.70 -27.53
C LYS A 24 46.18 -77.80 -26.88
N LEU A 25 45.17 -78.38 -26.24
CA LEU A 25 44.13 -77.63 -25.50
C LEU A 25 44.72 -76.91 -24.29
N ASN A 26 45.55 -77.59 -23.48
CA ASN A 26 46.22 -76.98 -22.34
C ASN A 26 47.14 -75.82 -22.79
N LYS A 27 47.90 -76.01 -23.88
CA LYS A 27 48.73 -74.94 -24.46
C LYS A 27 47.88 -73.73 -24.88
N LYS A 28 46.79 -73.94 -25.62
CA LYS A 28 45.85 -72.86 -26.01
C LYS A 28 45.22 -72.18 -24.79
N MET A 29 44.91 -72.94 -23.74
CA MET A 29 44.35 -72.40 -22.50
C MET A 29 45.35 -71.48 -21.79
N GLU A 30 46.63 -71.87 -21.71
CA GLU A 30 47.69 -71.03 -21.14
C GLU A 30 47.97 -69.79 -22.01
N GLU A 31 47.95 -69.92 -23.34
CA GLU A 31 48.04 -68.79 -24.27
C GLU A 31 46.89 -67.78 -24.05
N MET A 32 45.64 -68.27 -23.93
CA MET A 32 44.48 -67.41 -23.62
C MET A 32 44.59 -66.77 -22.23
N LYS A 33 45.11 -67.47 -21.22
CA LYS A 33 45.32 -66.90 -19.87
C LYS A 33 46.32 -65.74 -19.92
N GLU A 34 47.44 -65.91 -20.61
CA GLU A 34 48.43 -64.84 -20.74
C GLU A 34 47.92 -63.68 -21.61
N GLU A 35 47.11 -63.94 -22.65
CA GLU A 35 46.45 -62.88 -23.42
C GLU A 35 45.46 -62.08 -22.55
N ILE A 36 44.58 -62.75 -21.79
CA ILE A 36 43.63 -62.10 -20.88
C ILE A 36 44.36 -61.28 -19.83
N LYS A 37 45.45 -61.81 -19.26
CA LYS A 37 46.28 -61.13 -18.27
C LYS A 37 46.97 -59.91 -18.85
N THR A 38 47.44 -59.99 -20.10
CA THR A 38 48.05 -58.85 -20.80
C THR A 38 47.01 -57.76 -21.09
N LYS A 39 45.85 -58.12 -21.66
CA LYS A 39 44.74 -57.19 -21.90
C LYS A 39 44.24 -56.52 -20.63
N THR A 40 44.16 -57.28 -19.52
CA THR A 40 43.75 -56.74 -18.22
C THR A 40 44.77 -55.72 -17.70
N LYS A 41 46.08 -55.98 -17.85
CA LYS A 41 47.13 -55.01 -17.50
C LYS A 41 47.05 -53.74 -18.36
N GLU A 42 46.81 -53.88 -19.66
CA GLU A 42 46.64 -52.73 -20.57
C GLU A 42 45.41 -51.90 -20.19
N MET A 43 44.26 -52.55 -19.94
CA MET A 43 43.04 -51.87 -19.49
C MET A 43 43.24 -51.14 -18.16
N LEU A 44 43.93 -51.76 -17.19
CA LEU A 44 44.23 -51.12 -15.90
C LEU A 44 45.19 -49.94 -16.07
N SER A 45 46.19 -50.06 -16.94
CA SER A 45 47.11 -48.96 -17.25
C SER A 45 46.37 -47.78 -17.88
N GLU A 46 45.47 -48.04 -18.84
CA GLU A 46 44.69 -46.99 -19.49
C GLU A 46 43.67 -46.35 -18.53
N LEU A 47 43.01 -47.15 -17.68
CA LEU A 47 42.14 -46.65 -16.63
C LEU A 47 42.89 -45.72 -15.66
N ASN A 48 44.10 -46.09 -15.24
CA ASN A 48 44.93 -45.25 -14.38
C ASN A 48 45.32 -43.94 -15.05
N LYS A 49 45.64 -43.93 -16.36
CA LYS A 49 45.89 -42.70 -17.11
C LYS A 49 44.64 -41.79 -17.15
N GLN A 50 43.46 -42.37 -17.35
CA GLN A 50 42.20 -41.61 -17.35
C GLN A 50 41.92 -41.00 -15.97
N ILE A 51 42.10 -41.77 -14.88
CA ILE A 51 41.97 -41.27 -13.51
C ILE A 51 42.91 -40.08 -13.26
N MET A 52 44.17 -40.17 -13.71
CA MET A 52 45.12 -39.06 -13.58
C MET A 52 44.72 -37.83 -14.40
N ARG A 53 44.19 -38.01 -15.62
CA ARG A 53 43.68 -36.89 -16.44
C ARG A 53 42.51 -36.20 -15.76
N ILE A 54 41.51 -36.97 -15.30
CA ILE A 54 40.34 -36.45 -14.58
C ILE A 54 40.77 -35.73 -13.29
N GLY A 55 41.73 -36.29 -12.55
CA GLY A 55 42.29 -35.64 -11.35
C GLY A 55 42.91 -34.28 -11.64
N ASN A 56 43.70 -34.17 -12.70
CA ASN A 56 44.31 -32.91 -13.13
C ASN A 56 43.27 -31.88 -13.61
N GLU A 57 42.26 -32.32 -14.36
CA GLU A 57 41.14 -31.47 -14.79
C GLU A 57 40.36 -30.94 -13.58
N GLN A 58 40.08 -31.78 -12.57
CA GLN A 58 39.42 -31.35 -11.33
C GLN A 58 40.23 -30.31 -10.56
N ILE A 59 41.57 -30.43 -10.52
CA ILE A 59 42.44 -29.42 -9.90
C ILE A 59 42.37 -28.10 -10.69
N SER A 60 42.40 -28.16 -12.01
CA SER A 60 42.29 -26.99 -12.88
C SER A 60 40.94 -26.27 -12.69
N VAL A 61 39.83 -27.01 -12.68
CA VAL A 61 38.49 -26.46 -12.43
C VAL A 61 38.40 -25.82 -11.05
N LYS A 62 38.95 -26.45 -10.01
CA LYS A 62 38.99 -25.86 -8.65
C LYS A 62 39.74 -24.53 -8.63
N LYS A 63 40.87 -24.43 -9.34
CA LYS A 63 41.65 -23.20 -9.42
C LYS A 63 40.87 -22.08 -10.13
N LEU A 64 40.23 -22.37 -11.26
CA LEU A 64 39.38 -21.42 -11.98
C LEU A 64 38.19 -20.95 -11.12
N LEU A 65 37.60 -21.85 -10.32
CA LEU A 65 36.50 -21.50 -9.42
C LEU A 65 36.96 -20.57 -8.30
N GLN A 66 38.15 -20.79 -7.73
CA GLN A 66 38.75 -19.89 -6.75
C GLN A 66 39.06 -18.50 -7.34
N GLU A 67 39.63 -18.45 -8.55
CA GLU A 67 39.90 -17.20 -9.26
C GLU A 67 38.62 -16.43 -9.58
N THR A 68 37.58 -17.12 -10.05
CA THR A 68 36.27 -16.52 -10.34
C THR A 68 35.61 -15.98 -9.06
N THR A 69 35.71 -16.72 -7.96
CA THR A 69 35.18 -16.26 -6.65
C THR A 69 35.89 -15.01 -6.18
N LYS A 70 37.22 -14.96 -6.34
CA LYS A 70 38.01 -13.76 -6.00
C LYS A 70 37.58 -12.55 -6.83
N ILE A 71 37.47 -12.70 -8.16
CA ILE A 71 37.03 -11.62 -9.05
C ILE A 71 35.63 -11.11 -8.67
N ASN A 72 34.71 -12.02 -8.32
CA ASN A 72 33.37 -11.62 -7.90
C ASN A 72 33.38 -10.86 -6.58
N ASN A 73 34.20 -11.27 -5.61
CA ASN A 73 34.35 -10.54 -4.35
C ASN A 73 34.96 -9.15 -4.58
N ASP A 74 36.02 -9.06 -5.38
CA ASP A 74 36.67 -7.77 -5.70
C ASP A 74 35.67 -6.80 -6.37
N LYS A 75 34.83 -7.29 -7.29
CA LYS A 75 33.75 -6.50 -7.91
C LYS A 75 32.65 -6.11 -6.94
N PHE A 76 32.32 -6.97 -5.98
CA PHE A 76 31.32 -6.67 -4.96
C PHE A 76 31.81 -5.53 -4.04
N GLU A 77 33.08 -5.58 -3.62
CA GLU A 77 33.71 -4.50 -2.85
C GLU A 77 33.81 -3.18 -3.64
N GLU A 78 34.00 -3.23 -4.96
CA GLU A 78 33.93 -2.05 -5.82
C GLU A 78 32.51 -1.46 -5.86
N VAL A 79 31.49 -2.31 -6.03
CA VAL A 79 30.08 -1.87 -6.00
C VAL A 79 29.73 -1.24 -4.64
N GLU A 80 30.14 -1.85 -3.52
CA GLU A 80 29.91 -1.28 -2.18
C GLU A 80 30.56 0.10 -2.02
N ARG A 81 31.80 0.29 -2.50
CA ARG A 81 32.47 1.60 -2.49
C ARG A 81 31.71 2.64 -3.30
N THR A 82 31.31 2.31 -4.54
CA THR A 82 30.54 3.25 -5.37
C THR A 82 29.18 3.59 -4.76
N MET A 83 28.54 2.63 -4.08
CA MET A 83 27.27 2.87 -3.40
C MET A 83 27.44 3.84 -2.23
N GLU A 84 28.54 3.75 -1.48
CA GLU A 84 28.84 4.65 -0.36
C GLU A 84 29.22 6.06 -0.85
N GLU A 85 29.93 6.17 -1.98
CA GLU A 85 30.18 7.46 -2.64
C GLU A 85 28.89 8.13 -3.09
N ILE A 86 27.96 7.38 -3.71
CA ILE A 86 26.64 7.90 -4.12
C ILE A 86 25.85 8.38 -2.91
N LYS A 87 25.82 7.62 -1.81
CA LYS A 87 25.14 8.06 -0.58
C LYS A 87 25.74 9.36 -0.05
N THR A 88 27.07 9.47 -0.05
CA THR A 88 27.76 10.69 0.41
C THR A 88 27.41 11.89 -0.47
N GLN A 89 27.39 11.73 -1.79
CA GLN A 89 26.98 12.77 -2.74
C GLN A 89 25.52 13.17 -2.55
N GLN A 90 24.62 12.21 -2.32
CA GLN A 90 23.21 12.48 -2.05
C GLN A 90 23.03 13.27 -0.75
N LEU A 91 23.79 12.94 0.30
CA LEU A 91 23.76 13.65 1.58
C LEU A 91 24.25 15.08 1.43
N GLN A 92 25.30 15.31 0.63
CA GLN A 92 25.79 16.66 0.32
C GLN A 92 24.73 17.47 -0.44
N LEU A 93 24.11 16.90 -1.48
CA LEU A 93 23.05 17.59 -2.23
C LEU A 93 21.85 17.96 -1.35
N GLN A 94 21.50 17.11 -0.37
CA GLN A 94 20.45 17.40 0.60
C GLN A 94 20.86 18.56 1.53
N GLN A 95 22.12 18.60 1.98
CA GLN A 95 22.63 19.71 2.79
C GLN A 95 22.63 21.02 2.01
N ASP A 96 23.15 21.03 0.77
CA ASP A 96 23.18 22.21 -0.09
C ASP A 96 21.76 22.74 -0.38
N PHE A 97 20.80 21.84 -0.57
CA PHE A 97 19.39 22.21 -0.77
C PHE A 97 18.79 22.87 0.48
N VAL A 98 19.05 22.32 1.67
CA VAL A 98 18.57 22.91 2.94
C VAL A 98 19.21 24.28 3.17
N GLU A 99 20.50 24.44 2.91
CA GLU A 99 21.18 25.74 3.01
C GLU A 99 20.57 26.77 2.04
N SER A 100 20.24 26.36 0.81
CA SER A 100 19.56 27.22 -0.15
C SER A 100 18.17 27.67 0.33
N ILE A 101 17.39 26.77 0.93
CA ILE A 101 16.10 27.10 1.54
C ILE A 101 16.28 28.16 2.63
N ILE A 102 17.21 27.92 3.57
CA ILE A 102 17.49 28.86 4.67
C ILE A 102 17.87 30.26 4.13
N GLU A 103 18.70 30.32 3.08
CA GLU A 103 19.07 31.59 2.45
C GLU A 103 17.86 32.29 1.81
N THR A 104 16.96 31.54 1.17
CA THR A 104 15.73 32.09 0.60
C THR A 104 14.75 32.57 1.65
N GLU A 105 14.58 31.85 2.76
CA GLU A 105 13.74 32.25 3.89
C GLU A 105 14.27 33.55 4.51
N ALA A 106 15.58 33.66 4.74
CA ALA A 106 16.20 34.88 5.25
C ALA A 106 15.96 36.10 4.32
N LYS A 107 15.97 35.90 2.99
CA LYS A 107 15.63 36.95 2.01
C LYS A 107 14.15 37.34 2.07
N ILE A 108 13.26 36.36 2.22
CA ILE A 108 11.82 36.60 2.37
C ILE A 108 11.54 37.39 3.65
N ASP A 109 12.10 36.99 4.79
CA ASP A 109 11.91 37.67 6.07
C ASP A 109 12.40 39.12 6.03
N LYS A 110 13.53 39.37 5.37
CA LYS A 110 14.04 40.73 5.15
C LYS A 110 13.05 41.58 4.33
N ASN A 111 12.47 41.01 3.27
CA ASN A 111 11.49 41.71 2.42
C ASN A 111 10.15 41.93 3.15
N VAL A 112 9.66 40.94 3.90
CA VAL A 112 8.44 41.04 4.70
C VAL A 112 8.58 42.11 5.77
N ASN A 113 9.72 42.15 6.47
CA ASN A 113 9.98 43.19 7.46
C ASN A 113 10.03 44.59 6.83
N LYS A 114 10.64 44.73 5.64
CA LYS A 114 10.63 45.98 4.89
C LYS A 114 9.20 46.43 4.55
N MET A 115 8.39 45.54 3.97
CA MET A 115 6.98 45.83 3.64
C MET A 115 6.15 46.16 4.89
N ARG A 116 6.40 45.49 6.02
CA ARG A 116 5.70 45.74 7.28
C ARG A 116 5.97 47.13 7.83
N VAL A 117 7.20 47.64 7.68
CA VAL A 117 7.55 49.02 8.05
C VAL A 117 6.83 50.02 7.15
N GLU A 118 6.88 49.82 5.82
CA GLU A 118 6.21 50.68 4.84
C GLU A 118 4.69 50.75 5.07
N ILE A 119 4.02 49.61 5.25
CA ILE A 119 2.58 49.53 5.54
C ILE A 119 2.23 50.20 6.88
N LYS A 120 3.08 50.05 7.90
CA LYS A 120 2.84 50.65 9.22
C LYS A 120 2.86 52.17 9.14
N ASP A 121 3.77 52.74 8.36
CA ASP A 121 3.86 54.18 8.17
C ASP A 121 2.65 54.71 7.38
N ASP A 122 2.26 54.03 6.29
CA ASP A 122 1.06 54.36 5.51
C ASP A 122 -0.24 54.29 6.33
N LEU A 123 -0.39 53.26 7.16
CA LEU A 123 -1.56 53.10 8.04
C LEU A 123 -1.59 54.17 9.14
N LYS A 124 -0.43 54.56 9.68
CA LYS A 124 -0.35 55.59 10.71
C LYS A 124 -0.86 56.93 10.20
N ASP A 125 -0.57 57.26 8.95
CA ASP A 125 -1.03 58.50 8.33
C ASP A 125 -2.53 58.45 8.02
N LYS A 126 -3.04 57.32 7.51
CA LYS A 126 -4.50 57.13 7.31
C LYS A 126 -5.30 57.14 8.61
N VAL A 127 -4.77 56.55 9.68
CA VAL A 127 -5.43 56.57 11.00
C VAL A 127 -5.54 58.00 11.53
N LYS A 128 -4.50 58.83 11.37
CA LYS A 128 -4.56 60.24 11.75
C LYS A 128 -5.61 61.01 10.95
N GLU A 129 -5.71 60.75 9.65
CA GLU A 129 -6.72 61.36 8.78
C GLU A 129 -8.14 61.00 9.24
N ILE A 130 -8.41 59.71 9.47
CA ILE A 130 -9.70 59.21 9.96
C ILE A 130 -10.01 59.75 11.36
N GLU A 131 -9.02 59.81 12.26
CA GLU A 131 -9.19 60.39 13.59
C GLU A 131 -9.65 61.85 13.53
N GLU A 132 -9.05 62.66 12.66
CA GLU A 132 -9.46 64.06 12.50
C GLU A 132 -10.84 64.18 11.83
N GLU A 133 -11.16 63.32 10.87
CA GLU A 133 -12.50 63.26 10.27
C GLU A 133 -13.57 62.87 11.31
N MET A 134 -13.29 61.85 12.13
CA MET A 134 -14.16 61.39 13.21
C MET A 134 -14.30 62.43 14.30
N LYS A 135 -13.23 63.09 14.74
CA LYS A 135 -13.31 64.21 15.69
C LYS A 135 -14.18 65.33 15.14
N ASN A 136 -14.09 65.64 13.85
CA ASN A 136 -14.95 66.64 13.21
C ASN A 136 -16.40 66.20 13.10
N LYS A 137 -16.68 64.92 12.78
CA LYS A 137 -18.03 64.35 12.79
C LYS A 137 -18.62 64.31 14.20
N ILE A 138 -17.86 63.90 15.22
CA ILE A 138 -18.28 63.91 16.64
C ILE A 138 -18.50 65.34 17.12
N ARG A 139 -17.67 66.32 16.72
CA ARG A 139 -17.93 67.75 17.01
C ARG A 139 -19.24 68.22 16.38
N LYS A 140 -19.57 67.77 15.16
CA LYS A 140 -20.84 68.09 14.49
C LYS A 140 -22.03 67.39 15.15
N ILE A 141 -21.90 66.11 15.48
CA ILE A 141 -22.92 65.31 16.16
C ILE A 141 -23.16 65.85 17.58
N LYS A 142 -22.13 66.09 18.40
CA LYS A 142 -22.29 66.76 19.72
C LYS A 142 -22.88 68.17 19.64
N LYS A 143 -22.82 68.83 18.46
CA LYS A 143 -23.49 70.11 18.21
C LYS A 143 -24.98 69.96 17.86
N VAL A 144 -25.40 68.77 17.42
CA VAL A 144 -26.76 68.44 16.93
C VAL A 144 -27.53 67.56 17.93
N THR A 145 -26.88 66.60 18.57
CA THR A 145 -27.42 65.70 19.58
C THR A 145 -26.79 66.04 20.92
N LYS A 146 -27.50 66.83 21.73
CA LYS A 146 -27.21 67.01 23.17
C LYS A 146 -27.74 65.84 24.02
N GLU A 147 -28.14 64.72 23.40
CA GLU A 147 -28.87 63.64 24.08
C GLU A 147 -28.12 62.32 23.94
N GLU A 148 -27.81 61.72 25.09
CA GLU A 148 -27.34 60.35 25.23
C GLU A 148 -28.47 59.41 24.78
N LEU A 149 -28.15 58.36 24.00
CA LEU A 149 -29.15 57.35 23.64
C LEU A 149 -29.74 56.73 24.91
N THR A 150 -31.06 56.63 24.96
CA THR A 150 -31.76 56.00 26.07
C THR A 150 -31.76 54.48 25.92
N TRP A 151 -31.97 53.75 27.01
CA TRP A 151 -32.10 52.29 26.98
C TRP A 151 -33.25 51.85 26.05
N GLU A 152 -34.32 52.64 25.98
CA GLU A 152 -35.46 52.40 25.10
C GLU A 152 -35.06 52.40 23.62
N ASP A 153 -34.11 53.26 23.22
CA ASP A 153 -33.58 53.32 21.86
C ASP A 153 -32.71 52.08 21.56
N GLU A 154 -31.85 51.69 22.50
CA GLU A 154 -31.01 50.48 22.39
C GLU A 154 -31.86 49.21 22.32
N LEU A 155 -32.90 49.12 23.14
CA LEU A 155 -33.81 47.98 23.18
C LEU A 155 -34.61 47.83 21.89
N SER A 156 -35.05 48.96 21.31
CA SER A 156 -35.71 48.99 20.01
C SER A 156 -34.79 48.44 18.91
N TYR A 157 -33.52 48.85 18.94
CA TYR A 157 -32.51 48.35 18.01
C TYR A 157 -32.28 46.83 18.17
N ILE A 158 -32.09 46.34 19.41
CA ILE A 158 -31.90 44.91 19.70
C ILE A 158 -33.10 44.10 19.18
N ARG A 159 -34.33 44.53 19.47
CA ARG A 159 -35.57 43.86 19.00
C ARG A 159 -35.63 43.76 17.48
N SER A 160 -35.15 44.78 16.77
CA SER A 160 -35.12 44.80 15.31
C SER A 160 -34.06 43.85 14.72
N ALA A 161 -32.94 43.65 15.44
CA ALA A 161 -31.83 42.82 14.99
C ALA A 161 -32.05 41.31 15.25
N LEU A 162 -32.78 40.94 16.30
CA LEU A 162 -33.09 39.54 16.61
C LEU A 162 -34.22 39.00 15.73
N VAL A 163 -34.06 37.74 15.28
CA VAL A 163 -35.03 37.02 14.45
C VAL A 163 -35.52 35.74 15.15
N GLU A 164 -36.73 35.31 14.80
CA GLU A 164 -37.31 34.02 15.19
C GLU A 164 -37.21 33.74 16.71
N GLU A 165 -36.62 32.60 17.08
CA GLU A 165 -36.51 32.10 18.45
C GLU A 165 -35.74 33.06 19.37
N ALA A 166 -34.73 33.76 18.84
CA ALA A 166 -33.96 34.74 19.61
C ALA A 166 -34.81 35.97 19.98
N ARG A 167 -35.71 36.40 19.10
CA ARG A 167 -36.67 37.48 19.42
C ARG A 167 -37.67 37.01 20.45
N SER A 168 -38.23 35.81 20.30
CA SER A 168 -39.16 35.23 21.30
C SER A 168 -38.51 35.11 22.67
N TRP A 169 -37.23 34.69 22.73
CA TRP A 169 -36.47 34.65 23.97
C TRP A 169 -36.35 36.01 24.63
N LEU A 170 -36.04 37.07 23.84
CA LEU A 170 -35.95 38.43 24.35
C LEU A 170 -37.27 38.90 24.95
N GLU A 171 -38.40 38.69 24.27
CA GLU A 171 -39.71 39.13 24.77
C GLU A 171 -40.10 38.46 26.09
N ILE A 172 -39.68 37.20 26.31
CA ILE A 172 -39.90 36.49 27.59
C ILE A 172 -39.06 37.10 28.72
N HIS A 173 -37.87 37.62 28.40
CA HIS A 173 -36.89 38.09 29.38
C HIS A 173 -36.81 39.61 29.50
N ILE A 174 -37.56 40.36 28.69
CA ILE A 174 -37.45 41.83 28.58
C ILE A 174 -37.64 42.55 29.91
N THR A 175 -38.49 42.04 30.79
CA THR A 175 -38.75 42.61 32.12
C THR A 175 -37.59 42.42 33.10
N LYS A 176 -36.67 41.50 32.82
CA LYS A 176 -35.48 41.20 33.64
C LYS A 176 -34.24 41.96 33.17
N ILE A 177 -34.29 42.56 31.98
CA ILE A 177 -33.16 43.21 31.32
C ILE A 177 -33.33 44.72 31.43
N LYS A 178 -32.46 45.40 32.19
CA LYS A 178 -32.57 46.83 32.49
C LYS A 178 -31.61 47.70 31.68
N CYS A 179 -30.61 47.10 31.05
CA CYS A 179 -29.64 47.80 30.22
C CYS A 179 -28.98 46.84 29.23
N PHE A 180 -28.26 47.40 28.26
CA PHE A 180 -27.57 46.62 27.22
C PHE A 180 -26.62 45.58 27.79
N LYS A 181 -25.88 45.90 28.86
CA LYS A 181 -24.95 44.97 29.50
C LYS A 181 -25.64 43.74 30.10
N GLU A 182 -26.83 43.92 30.67
CA GLU A 182 -27.62 42.79 31.20
C GLU A 182 -28.18 41.93 30.07
N PHE A 183 -28.63 42.57 28.98
CA PHE A 183 -29.06 41.86 27.77
C PHE A 183 -27.92 41.00 27.22
N GLU A 184 -26.77 41.61 26.97
CA GLU A 184 -25.58 40.96 26.42
C GLU A 184 -25.18 39.76 27.28
N LYS A 185 -25.09 39.95 28.60
CA LYS A 185 -24.76 38.86 29.52
C LYS A 185 -25.75 37.71 29.45
N MET A 186 -27.04 37.98 29.59
CA MET A 186 -28.07 36.92 29.57
C MET A 186 -28.16 36.23 28.19
N PHE A 187 -27.99 37.00 27.12
CA PHE A 187 -28.06 36.49 25.75
C PHE A 187 -26.89 35.55 25.46
N LEU A 188 -25.67 35.95 25.83
CA LEU A 188 -24.47 35.11 25.71
C LEU A 188 -24.56 33.88 26.62
N GLU A 189 -25.06 34.01 27.85
CA GLU A 189 -25.28 32.86 28.73
C GLU A 189 -26.28 31.84 28.16
N ASN A 190 -27.29 32.28 27.41
CA ASN A 190 -28.27 31.37 26.82
C ASN A 190 -27.77 30.76 25.48
N TYR A 191 -27.31 31.59 24.55
CA TYR A 191 -27.00 31.17 23.19
C TYR A 191 -25.52 30.82 22.95
N TRP A 192 -24.62 31.32 23.80
CA TRP A 192 -23.16 31.17 23.65
C TRP A 192 -22.44 30.69 24.92
N SER A 193 -23.14 29.96 25.80
CA SER A 193 -22.55 29.45 27.04
C SER A 193 -21.33 28.55 26.83
N CYS A 194 -20.50 28.44 27.88
CA CYS A 194 -19.40 27.47 27.93
C CYS A 194 -19.85 26.02 27.65
N ALA A 195 -21.09 25.68 27.98
CA ALA A 195 -21.66 24.35 27.66
C ALA A 195 -21.94 24.21 26.16
N ARG A 196 -22.48 25.25 25.52
CA ARG A 196 -22.72 25.27 24.08
C ARG A 196 -21.41 25.22 23.30
N GLN A 197 -20.41 26.01 23.71
CA GLN A 197 -19.08 26.01 23.11
C GLN A 197 -18.41 24.64 23.24
N ARG A 198 -18.45 24.00 24.42
CA ARG A 198 -17.95 22.62 24.61
C ARG A 198 -18.64 21.60 23.70
N LYS A 199 -19.96 21.73 23.52
CA LYS A 199 -20.70 20.87 22.59
C LYS A 199 -20.18 21.03 21.15
N LEU A 200 -20.00 22.27 20.69
CA LEU A 200 -19.43 22.55 19.36
C LEU A 200 -18.01 21.98 19.22
N MET A 201 -17.17 22.06 20.25
CA MET A 201 -15.83 21.44 20.24
C MET A 201 -15.88 19.92 20.14
N MET A 202 -16.81 19.27 20.86
CA MET A 202 -17.01 17.82 20.75
C MET A 202 -17.53 17.42 19.36
N GLU A 203 -18.48 18.17 18.81
CA GLU A 203 -18.99 17.98 17.44
C GLU A 203 -17.92 18.25 16.37
N PHE A 204 -17.00 19.16 16.65
CA PHE A 204 -15.82 19.37 15.83
C PHE A 204 -14.92 18.14 15.92
N GLY A 205 -14.50 17.71 17.10
CA GLY A 205 -13.53 16.62 17.24
C GLY A 205 -14.01 15.25 16.80
N ASN A 206 -15.32 15.00 16.85
CA ASN A 206 -15.93 13.74 16.42
C ASN A 206 -16.47 13.80 14.97
N GLY A 207 -16.30 14.92 14.28
CA GLY A 207 -16.78 15.09 12.91
C GLY A 207 -16.05 14.18 11.93
N GLN A 208 -16.77 13.66 10.95
CA GLN A 208 -16.21 12.95 9.80
C GLN A 208 -16.85 13.54 8.54
N TYR A 209 -16.05 13.87 7.54
CA TYR A 209 -16.58 14.26 6.24
C TYR A 209 -17.28 13.06 5.60
N ASP A 210 -18.50 13.28 5.11
CA ASP A 210 -19.24 12.30 4.32
C ASP A 210 -19.49 12.87 2.93
N ARG A 211 -19.13 12.09 1.91
CA ARG A 211 -19.35 12.41 0.50
C ARG A 211 -20.85 12.44 0.14
N SER A 212 -21.72 11.83 0.96
CA SER A 212 -23.18 11.92 0.81
C SER A 212 -23.75 13.32 1.04
N MET A 213 -22.98 14.23 1.67
CA MET A 213 -23.43 15.59 1.99
C MET A 213 -23.50 16.53 0.78
N GLU A 214 -23.12 16.07 -0.43
CA GLU A 214 -23.11 16.86 -1.67
C GLU A 214 -22.30 18.18 -1.60
N ILE A 215 -21.38 18.28 -0.64
CA ILE A 215 -20.44 19.39 -0.49
C ILE A 215 -19.02 18.88 -0.67
N SER A 216 -18.12 19.71 -1.21
CA SER A 216 -16.69 19.37 -1.28
C SER A 216 -16.06 19.33 0.11
N ARG A 217 -14.93 18.62 0.25
CA ARG A 217 -14.18 18.60 1.50
C ARG A 217 -13.70 19.99 1.88
N GLU A 218 -13.33 20.80 0.89
CA GLU A 218 -13.01 22.22 1.04
C GLU A 218 -14.15 22.97 1.74
N LYS A 219 -15.37 22.92 1.17
CA LYS A 219 -16.53 23.62 1.74
C LYS A 219 -16.86 23.12 3.14
N TYR A 220 -16.74 21.81 3.38
CA TYR A 220 -16.91 21.22 4.70
C TYR A 220 -15.90 21.80 5.70
N ALA A 221 -14.62 21.82 5.36
CA ALA A 221 -13.55 22.33 6.20
C ALA A 221 -13.73 23.84 6.49
N THR A 222 -14.00 24.65 5.46
CA THR A 222 -14.26 26.08 5.62
C THR A 222 -15.46 26.33 6.53
N LYS A 223 -16.54 25.56 6.40
CA LYS A 223 -17.71 25.66 7.29
C LYS A 223 -17.34 25.36 8.73
N LYS A 224 -16.55 24.30 9.00
CA LYS A 224 -16.09 23.98 10.35
C LYS A 224 -15.19 25.07 10.93
N LEU A 225 -14.21 25.56 10.16
CA LEU A 225 -13.34 26.66 10.57
C LEU A 225 -14.11 27.93 10.91
N SER A 226 -15.13 28.27 10.10
CA SER A 226 -15.97 29.45 10.35
C SER A 226 -16.75 29.37 11.65
N VAL A 227 -17.03 28.19 12.19
CA VAL A 227 -17.67 28.04 13.51
C VAL A 227 -16.64 28.15 14.63
N LEU A 228 -15.44 27.59 14.42
CA LEU A 228 -14.39 27.55 15.44
C LEU A 228 -13.78 28.93 15.73
N GLN A 229 -13.70 29.82 14.74
CA GLN A 229 -13.16 31.17 14.92
C GLN A 229 -13.94 32.02 15.94
N TYR A 230 -15.18 31.63 16.26
CA TYR A 230 -16.03 32.34 17.22
C TYR A 230 -15.98 31.75 18.63
N LEU A 231 -15.29 30.62 18.82
CA LEU A 231 -15.14 30.02 20.16
C LEU A 231 -14.16 30.85 21.00
N ASP A 232 -14.43 30.97 22.30
CA ASP A 232 -13.56 31.71 23.21
C ASP A 232 -12.21 31.01 23.42
N ILE A 233 -12.17 29.69 23.18
CA ILE A 233 -10.95 28.89 23.26
C ILE A 233 -10.22 28.97 21.93
N SER A 234 -9.08 29.64 21.92
CA SER A 234 -8.19 29.68 20.76
C SER A 234 -7.55 28.31 20.56
N TYR A 235 -7.69 27.75 19.36
CA TYR A 235 -6.91 26.60 18.94
C TYR A 235 -5.61 27.03 18.28
N ASP A 236 -4.55 26.26 18.50
CA ASP A 236 -3.36 26.35 17.66
C ASP A 236 -3.69 25.99 16.22
N GLU A 237 -3.16 26.77 15.27
CA GLU A 237 -3.47 26.61 13.85
C GLU A 237 -3.08 25.22 13.33
N ASN A 238 -1.95 24.68 13.79
CA ASN A 238 -1.51 23.33 13.41
C ASN A 238 -2.48 22.27 13.94
N MET A 239 -2.97 22.45 15.17
CA MET A 239 -3.92 21.54 15.78
C MET A 239 -5.25 21.53 15.02
N LEU A 240 -5.74 22.71 14.59
CA LEU A 240 -6.93 22.81 13.74
C LEU A 240 -6.75 22.08 12.43
N VAL A 241 -5.63 22.32 11.75
CA VAL A 241 -5.30 21.68 10.47
C VAL A 241 -5.24 20.16 10.63
N MET A 242 -4.55 19.67 11.65
CA MET A 242 -4.44 18.23 11.91
C MET A 242 -5.80 17.60 12.21
N GLN A 243 -6.61 18.27 13.03
CA GLN A 243 -7.93 17.77 13.40
C GLN A 243 -8.87 17.75 12.20
N LEU A 244 -8.85 18.77 11.34
CA LEU A 244 -9.62 18.78 10.08
C LEU A 244 -9.14 17.73 9.08
N ALA A 245 -7.83 17.53 8.96
CA ALA A 245 -7.26 16.51 8.10
C ALA A 245 -7.78 15.11 8.49
N GLN A 246 -7.86 14.82 9.79
CA GLN A 246 -8.43 13.57 10.30
C GLN A 246 -9.88 13.34 9.86
N GLN A 247 -10.69 14.40 9.79
CA GLN A 247 -12.08 14.29 9.35
C GLN A 247 -12.21 14.08 7.84
N CYS A 248 -11.27 14.63 7.06
CA CYS A 248 -11.32 14.62 5.60
C CYS A 248 -10.81 13.31 4.97
N GLY A 249 -9.95 12.58 5.67
CA GLY A 249 -9.51 11.23 5.29
C GLY A 249 -8.01 10.99 5.38
N LEU A 250 -7.59 9.71 5.39
CA LEU A 250 -6.19 9.31 5.56
C LEU A 250 -5.24 9.90 4.51
N ASN A 251 -5.69 10.00 3.25
CA ASN A 251 -4.89 10.56 2.16
C ASN A 251 -4.54 12.03 2.37
N ILE A 252 -5.40 12.79 3.06
CA ILE A 252 -5.14 14.19 3.40
C ILE A 252 -4.23 14.27 4.63
N ILE A 253 -4.44 13.43 5.64
CA ILE A 253 -3.59 13.37 6.84
C ILE A 253 -2.11 13.18 6.48
N THR A 254 -1.79 12.20 5.61
CA THR A 254 -0.41 11.92 5.23
C THR A 254 0.28 13.15 4.63
N LYS A 255 -0.40 13.85 3.72
CA LYS A 255 0.14 15.04 3.06
C LYS A 255 0.25 16.25 4.00
N VAL A 256 -0.64 16.37 4.99
CA VAL A 256 -0.58 17.43 6.01
C VAL A 256 0.62 17.25 6.93
N ILE A 257 0.92 16.01 7.34
CA ILE A 257 2.07 15.70 8.21
C ILE A 257 3.40 16.08 7.54
N GLU A 258 3.49 15.92 6.22
CA GLU A 258 4.71 16.17 5.45
C GLU A 258 5.04 17.67 5.35
N ASP A 259 4.08 18.51 4.95
CA ASP A 259 4.42 19.87 4.47
C ASP A 259 3.50 21.02 4.91
N ILE A 260 2.37 20.76 5.59
CA ILE A 260 1.33 21.79 5.78
C ILE A 260 0.97 22.02 7.24
N LYS A 261 1.25 23.24 7.69
CA LYS A 261 1.06 23.70 9.08
C LYS A 261 -0.01 24.79 9.25
N ASN A 262 -0.45 25.42 8.16
CA ASN A 262 -1.41 26.52 8.20
C ASN A 262 -2.73 26.19 7.49
N VAL A 263 -3.78 26.91 7.87
CA VAL A 263 -5.15 26.69 7.38
C VAL A 263 -5.25 26.95 5.88
N ALA A 264 -4.58 27.99 5.36
CA ALA A 264 -4.61 28.33 3.94
C ALA A 264 -4.02 27.21 3.07
N GLY A 265 -2.86 26.67 3.48
CA GLY A 265 -2.21 25.54 2.82
C GLY A 265 -3.04 24.28 2.90
N PHE A 266 -3.71 24.03 4.03
CA PHE A 266 -4.61 22.89 4.20
C PHE A 266 -5.79 22.95 3.24
N ILE A 267 -6.46 24.11 3.14
CA ILE A 267 -7.59 24.29 2.23
C ILE A 267 -7.16 24.07 0.77
N ARG A 268 -5.99 24.60 0.37
CA ARG A 268 -5.43 24.39 -0.97
C ARG A 268 -5.17 22.91 -1.25
N LEU A 269 -4.54 22.21 -0.31
CA LEU A 269 -4.27 20.77 -0.42
C LEU A 269 -5.55 19.95 -0.58
N VAL A 270 -6.57 20.22 0.24
CA VAL A 270 -7.84 19.50 0.17
C VAL A 270 -8.47 19.65 -1.21
N LYS A 271 -8.42 20.87 -1.76
CA LYS A 271 -8.91 21.16 -3.10
C LYS A 271 -8.13 20.41 -4.19
N GLU A 272 -6.80 20.44 -4.14
CA GLU A 272 -5.95 19.69 -5.07
C GLU A 272 -6.22 18.17 -5.02
N VAL A 273 -6.41 17.61 -3.83
CA VAL A 273 -6.75 16.19 -3.65
C VAL A 273 -8.12 15.85 -4.23
N ASP A 274 -9.13 16.70 -4.00
CA ASP A 274 -10.47 16.50 -4.57
C ASP A 274 -10.43 16.58 -6.11
N GLU A 275 -9.69 17.54 -6.68
CA GLU A 275 -9.49 17.67 -8.13
C GLU A 275 -8.77 16.44 -8.73
N MET A 276 -7.70 15.96 -8.10
CA MET A 276 -7.00 14.75 -8.53
C MET A 276 -7.89 13.49 -8.47
N GLU A 277 -8.72 13.36 -7.42
CA GLU A 277 -9.67 12.25 -7.32
C GLU A 277 -10.75 12.30 -8.41
N GLU A 278 -11.27 13.48 -8.74
CA GLU A 278 -12.23 13.69 -9.83
C GLU A 278 -11.61 13.30 -11.19
N VAL A 279 -10.39 13.77 -11.46
CA VAL A 279 -9.65 13.41 -12.68
C VAL A 279 -9.43 11.89 -12.75
N ALA A 280 -9.00 11.26 -11.67
CA ALA A 280 -8.79 9.80 -11.61
C ALA A 280 -10.07 9.00 -11.85
N LYS A 281 -11.23 9.44 -11.31
CA LYS A 281 -12.53 8.81 -11.60
C LYS A 281 -12.90 8.92 -13.07
N ASN A 282 -12.68 10.09 -13.67
CA ASN A 282 -12.95 10.32 -15.09
C ASN A 282 -12.07 9.42 -15.97
N PHE A 283 -10.77 9.32 -15.69
CA PHE A 283 -9.88 8.39 -16.41
C PHE A 283 -10.28 6.92 -16.26
N LYS A 284 -10.74 6.50 -15.07
CA LYS A 284 -11.23 5.13 -14.87
C LYS A 284 -12.49 4.84 -15.70
N LYS A 285 -13.39 5.81 -15.79
CA LYS A 285 -14.59 5.72 -16.64
C LYS A 285 -14.24 5.53 -18.12
N TYR A 286 -13.19 6.21 -18.62
CA TYR A 286 -12.71 6.02 -19.99
C TYR A 286 -12.05 4.66 -20.22
N LYS A 287 -11.23 4.16 -19.28
CA LYS A 287 -10.64 2.81 -19.40
C LYS A 287 -11.67 1.69 -19.37
N ASP A 288 -12.73 1.85 -18.57
CA ASP A 288 -13.82 0.87 -18.55
C ASP A 288 -14.61 0.89 -19.88
N ILE A 289 -14.82 2.07 -20.48
CA ILE A 289 -15.46 2.19 -21.82
C ILE A 289 -14.56 1.59 -22.92
N GLU A 290 -13.25 1.80 -22.87
CA GLU A 290 -12.28 1.27 -23.84
C GLU A 290 -12.18 -0.27 -23.77
N ASN A 291 -12.31 -0.86 -22.57
CA ASN A 291 -12.37 -2.31 -22.41
C ASN A 291 -13.65 -2.97 -22.96
N TYR A 292 -14.77 -2.23 -23.06
CA TYR A 292 -15.96 -2.71 -23.78
C TYR A 292 -15.86 -2.51 -25.30
N GLY A 293 -15.02 -1.59 -25.79
CA GLY A 293 -14.75 -1.40 -27.23
C GLY A 293 -13.80 -2.45 -27.81
N THR A 294 -12.75 -2.83 -27.08
CA THR A 294 -11.71 -3.73 -27.61
C THR A 294 -12.14 -5.21 -27.63
N GLN A 295 -13.16 -5.61 -26.84
CA GLN A 295 -13.76 -6.95 -26.98
C GLN A 295 -14.63 -7.11 -28.23
N GLY A 296 -15.12 -6.02 -28.84
CA GLY A 296 -15.83 -6.06 -30.11
C GLY A 296 -14.90 -6.34 -31.29
N THR A 297 -13.73 -5.72 -31.30
CA THR A 297 -12.76 -5.84 -32.40
C THR A 297 -11.97 -7.15 -32.34
N GLN A 298 -11.63 -7.66 -31.15
CA GLN A 298 -10.97 -8.98 -31.02
C GLN A 298 -11.88 -10.16 -31.39
N ARG A 299 -13.22 -10.04 -31.19
CA ARG A 299 -14.18 -11.06 -31.63
C ARG A 299 -14.32 -11.11 -33.16
N PHE A 300 -14.18 -9.98 -33.85
CA PHE A 300 -14.21 -9.95 -35.31
C PHE A 300 -12.96 -10.60 -35.92
N ILE A 301 -11.77 -10.36 -35.34
CA ILE A 301 -10.51 -10.94 -35.84
C ILE A 301 -10.44 -12.45 -35.57
N ASN A 302 -10.88 -12.91 -34.39
CA ASN A 302 -10.88 -14.35 -34.08
C ASN A 302 -11.93 -15.14 -34.90
N ASN A 303 -13.09 -14.56 -35.20
CA ASN A 303 -14.08 -15.21 -36.08
C ASN A 303 -13.60 -15.32 -37.55
N GLN A 304 -12.71 -14.43 -38.00
CA GLN A 304 -12.16 -14.49 -39.35
C GLN A 304 -11.05 -15.55 -39.46
N ILE A 305 -10.22 -15.71 -38.42
CA ILE A 305 -9.18 -16.75 -38.36
C ILE A 305 -9.80 -18.16 -38.22
N ASP A 306 -10.91 -18.31 -37.50
CA ASP A 306 -11.59 -19.60 -37.35
C ASP A 306 -12.41 -20.03 -38.60
N GLN A 307 -12.79 -19.08 -39.47
CA GLN A 307 -13.38 -19.40 -40.76
C GLN A 307 -12.35 -19.89 -41.78
N GLU A 308 -11.13 -19.35 -41.77
CA GLU A 308 -10.05 -19.82 -42.65
C GLU A 308 -9.47 -21.18 -42.21
N ARG A 309 -9.41 -21.44 -40.89
CA ARG A 309 -8.93 -22.73 -40.35
C ARG A 309 -9.88 -23.91 -40.64
N ASN A 310 -11.18 -23.66 -40.74
CA ASN A 310 -12.18 -24.69 -41.03
C ASN A 310 -12.36 -25.01 -42.53
N GLN A 311 -11.79 -24.21 -43.44
CA GLN A 311 -11.75 -24.55 -44.87
C GLN A 311 -10.59 -25.50 -45.22
N TRP A 312 -9.45 -25.41 -44.52
CA TRP A 312 -8.31 -26.31 -44.75
C TRP A 312 -8.56 -27.75 -44.28
N ASN A 313 -9.41 -27.96 -43.28
CA ASN A 313 -9.67 -29.29 -42.71
C ASN A 313 -10.74 -30.10 -43.47
N LYS A 314 -11.39 -29.53 -44.50
CA LYS A 314 -12.39 -30.23 -45.33
C LYS A 314 -11.83 -30.86 -46.61
N ASN A 315 -10.56 -30.59 -46.96
CA ASN A 315 -9.95 -31.12 -48.20
C ASN A 315 -9.08 -32.38 -48.02
N TYR A 316 -8.95 -32.94 -46.80
CA TYR A 316 -8.11 -34.13 -46.55
C TYR A 316 -8.88 -35.41 -46.18
N MET A 317 -10.21 -35.39 -46.17
CA MET A 317 -11.05 -36.55 -45.83
C MET A 317 -12.00 -36.92 -46.97
N ASN A 318 -11.47 -37.09 -48.18
CA ASN A 318 -12.18 -37.80 -49.23
C ASN A 318 -11.24 -38.76 -49.95
N GLY A 319 -11.08 -39.95 -49.38
CA GLY A 319 -10.23 -41.02 -49.90
C GLY A 319 -10.58 -42.34 -49.25
N ASN A 320 -11.48 -43.07 -49.89
CA ASN A 320 -11.77 -44.50 -49.72
C ASN A 320 -10.57 -45.31 -49.18
N SER A 321 -10.81 -46.20 -48.20
CA SER A 321 -10.61 -47.64 -48.37
C SER A 321 -11.04 -48.47 -47.16
N ARG A 322 -11.78 -49.52 -47.47
CA ARG A 322 -12.17 -50.67 -46.65
C ARG A 322 -11.00 -51.26 -45.85
N SER A 323 -11.23 -51.63 -44.60
CA SER A 323 -10.59 -52.80 -43.99
C SER A 323 -11.38 -53.26 -42.76
N GLU A 324 -11.89 -54.48 -42.86
CA GLU A 324 -12.38 -55.29 -41.74
C GLU A 324 -11.24 -55.55 -40.75
N ASN A 325 -11.44 -55.34 -39.44
CA ASN A 325 -11.03 -56.39 -38.50
C ASN A 325 -11.67 -56.25 -37.11
N LYS A 326 -12.00 -57.42 -36.57
CA LYS A 326 -12.65 -57.68 -35.30
C LYS A 326 -11.67 -57.65 -34.12
N ASN A 327 -12.25 -57.44 -32.93
CA ASN A 327 -11.82 -57.92 -31.61
C ASN A 327 -10.45 -57.47 -31.06
N ARG A 328 -10.49 -56.66 -29.99
CA ARG A 328 -10.03 -57.11 -28.67
C ARG A 328 -10.45 -56.14 -27.56
N GLU A 329 -11.28 -56.65 -26.67
CA GLU A 329 -11.32 -56.25 -25.27
C GLU A 329 -9.91 -56.33 -24.67
N SER A 330 -9.49 -55.29 -23.96
CA SER A 330 -8.71 -55.45 -22.73
C SER A 330 -8.61 -54.13 -21.98
N ASN A 331 -9.24 -54.11 -20.81
CA ASN A 331 -8.82 -53.46 -19.56
C ASN A 331 -7.55 -52.58 -19.61
N GLY A 332 -7.74 -51.30 -19.26
CA GLY A 332 -6.64 -50.38 -19.00
C GLY A 332 -7.09 -49.21 -18.13
N ARG A 333 -7.37 -49.49 -16.85
CA ARG A 333 -7.61 -48.52 -15.79
C ARG A 333 -6.50 -47.47 -15.75
N ASN A 334 -6.84 -46.19 -15.64
CA ASN A 334 -5.98 -45.20 -15.00
C ASN A 334 -6.77 -44.41 -13.97
N TYR A 335 -6.68 -44.92 -12.75
CA TYR A 335 -6.99 -44.30 -11.47
C TYR A 335 -5.85 -43.34 -11.13
N TYR A 336 -6.10 -42.04 -10.97
CA TYR A 336 -5.47 -41.17 -9.95
C TYR A 336 -6.27 -39.87 -9.85
N ASN A 337 -7.35 -39.89 -9.05
CA ASN A 337 -7.83 -38.69 -8.37
C ASN A 337 -8.55 -39.08 -7.07
N ARG A 338 -7.81 -39.03 -5.96
CA ARG A 338 -8.22 -39.20 -4.55
C ARG A 338 -7.28 -38.30 -3.76
N GLY A 339 -7.69 -37.48 -2.81
CA GLY A 339 -9.00 -37.20 -2.27
C GLY A 339 -8.83 -36.10 -1.22
N TRP A 340 -9.76 -35.15 -1.21
CA TRP A 340 -9.97 -34.26 -0.06
C TRP A 340 -10.91 -34.97 0.90
N VAL A 341 -10.46 -35.05 2.15
CA VAL A 341 -11.07 -35.79 3.25
C VAL A 341 -12.14 -34.93 3.93
N ASN A 342 -13.34 -35.50 4.01
CA ASN A 342 -14.37 -35.42 5.04
C ASN A 342 -14.30 -34.29 6.08
N ASN A 343 -15.40 -33.52 6.16
CA ASN A 343 -16.00 -33.22 7.46
C ASN A 343 -17.52 -32.96 7.32
N ASP A 344 -18.28 -34.05 7.16
CA ASP A 344 -19.74 -34.06 7.30
C ASP A 344 -20.12 -34.85 8.56
N GLN A 345 -20.35 -34.14 9.66
CA GLN A 345 -21.23 -34.56 10.74
C GLN A 345 -21.88 -33.31 11.31
N TYR A 346 -23.10 -32.97 10.90
CA TYR A 346 -24.18 -32.54 11.79
C TYR A 346 -25.52 -32.46 11.03
N ARG A 347 -26.41 -33.41 11.36
CA ARG A 347 -27.88 -33.34 11.45
C ARG A 347 -28.63 -32.60 10.32
N ARG A 348 -29.31 -33.33 9.41
CA ARG A 348 -30.73 -33.77 9.54
C ARG A 348 -31.62 -32.80 10.33
N TYR A 349 -32.37 -31.98 9.60
CA TYR A 349 -33.81 -31.77 9.81
C TYR A 349 -34.46 -31.53 8.43
N GLU A 350 -35.14 -32.56 7.94
CA GLU A 350 -36.30 -32.42 7.05
C GLU A 350 -37.42 -31.76 7.89
N GLY A 351 -38.30 -30.91 7.42
CA GLY A 351 -38.52 -30.28 6.12
C GLY A 351 -39.71 -29.35 6.29
N THR A 352 -40.04 -28.58 5.25
CA THR A 352 -41.38 -28.45 4.67
C THR A 352 -41.30 -27.39 3.59
N THR A 353 -41.80 -27.80 2.43
CA THR A 353 -42.13 -27.01 1.25
C THR A 353 -42.91 -25.74 1.60
N ASP A 354 -42.48 -24.62 1.04
CA ASP A 354 -43.44 -23.64 0.51
C ASP A 354 -42.85 -22.89 -0.69
N GLU A 355 -43.67 -22.82 -1.72
CA GLU A 355 -43.40 -22.16 -2.99
C GLU A 355 -43.41 -20.63 -2.82
N LYS A 356 -42.43 -19.97 -3.44
CA LYS A 356 -42.53 -18.74 -4.26
C LYS A 356 -41.40 -17.75 -3.99
N THR A 357 -40.89 -17.22 -5.11
CA THR A 357 -40.00 -16.05 -5.26
C THR A 357 -38.57 -16.18 -4.73
N GLY A 358 -37.57 -16.05 -5.62
CA GLY A 358 -36.18 -15.97 -5.16
C GLY A 358 -35.12 -16.11 -6.24
N ARG A 359 -35.19 -15.32 -7.32
CA ARG A 359 -34.11 -15.23 -8.32
C ARG A 359 -33.05 -14.21 -7.83
N GLN A 360 -32.39 -14.47 -6.71
CA GLN A 360 -31.33 -13.58 -6.21
C GLN A 360 -30.51 -14.25 -5.11
N GLU A 361 -29.56 -15.12 -5.46
CA GLU A 361 -28.53 -15.55 -4.50
C GLU A 361 -27.33 -16.16 -5.24
N LYS A 362 -26.49 -15.27 -5.81
CA LYS A 362 -25.12 -15.60 -6.27
C LYS A 362 -24.10 -14.49 -5.97
N TYR A 363 -24.43 -13.59 -5.03
CA TYR A 363 -23.59 -12.43 -4.67
C TYR A 363 -23.21 -12.36 -3.17
N THR A 364 -23.56 -13.36 -2.37
CA THR A 364 -23.29 -13.35 -0.92
C THR A 364 -21.87 -13.80 -0.55
N ASP A 365 -21.19 -14.56 -1.41
CA ASP A 365 -19.82 -15.04 -1.10
C ASP A 365 -18.71 -14.00 -1.34
N PHE A 366 -18.93 -13.00 -2.22
CA PHE A 366 -17.95 -11.92 -2.42
C PHE A 366 -17.94 -10.88 -1.29
N ARG A 367 -19.03 -10.75 -0.51
CA ARG A 367 -19.07 -9.82 0.64
C ARG A 367 -18.25 -10.32 1.83
N ARG A 368 -18.21 -11.63 2.08
CA ARG A 368 -17.46 -12.19 3.22
C ARG A 368 -15.94 -12.00 3.11
N VAL A 369 -15.39 -12.00 1.89
CA VAL A 369 -13.95 -11.76 1.68
C VAL A 369 -13.60 -10.27 1.87
N ASN A 370 -14.50 -9.36 1.51
CA ASN A 370 -14.28 -7.92 1.71
C ASN A 370 -14.42 -7.50 3.18
N ASP A 371 -15.34 -8.12 3.94
CA ASP A 371 -15.50 -7.83 5.36
C ASP A 371 -14.29 -8.29 6.18
N HIS A 372 -13.64 -9.39 5.81
CA HIS A 372 -12.42 -9.86 6.47
C HIS A 372 -11.21 -8.95 6.19
N ARG A 373 -11.10 -8.41 4.98
CA ARG A 373 -10.05 -7.45 4.61
C ARG A 373 -10.20 -6.12 5.37
N ASN A 374 -11.43 -5.64 5.51
CA ASN A 374 -11.74 -4.43 6.28
C ASN A 374 -11.47 -4.60 7.79
N GLU A 375 -11.67 -5.81 8.34
CA GLU A 375 -11.37 -6.08 9.75
C GLU A 375 -9.87 -6.14 10.03
N ILE A 376 -9.06 -6.69 9.10
CA ILE A 376 -7.58 -6.66 9.20
C ILE A 376 -7.06 -5.22 9.14
N GLU A 377 -7.62 -4.36 8.28
CA GLU A 377 -7.27 -2.94 8.25
C GLU A 377 -7.67 -2.19 9.52
N ARG A 378 -8.86 -2.44 10.08
CA ARG A 378 -9.27 -1.88 11.39
C ARG A 378 -8.35 -2.31 12.52
N GLN A 379 -7.91 -3.57 12.55
CA GLN A 379 -6.96 -4.04 13.57
C GLN A 379 -5.58 -3.39 13.40
N ARG A 380 -5.10 -3.16 12.17
CA ARG A 380 -3.86 -2.41 11.93
C ARG A 380 -3.96 -0.95 12.36
N SER A 381 -5.08 -0.28 12.08
CA SER A 381 -5.31 1.10 12.53
C SER A 381 -5.43 1.22 14.05
N ARG A 382 -6.02 0.22 14.73
CA ARG A 382 -6.05 0.16 16.21
C ARG A 382 -4.65 -0.03 16.81
N LYS A 383 -3.81 -0.88 16.19
CA LYS A 383 -2.43 -1.10 16.63
C LYS A 383 -1.54 0.14 16.48
N LEU A 384 -1.75 0.92 15.41
CA LEU A 384 -1.08 2.21 15.20
C LEU A 384 -1.54 3.28 16.21
N ARG A 385 -2.83 3.31 16.57
CA ARG A 385 -3.34 4.21 17.64
C ARG A 385 -2.77 3.90 19.02
N ILE A 386 -2.53 2.64 19.34
CA ILE A 386 -1.94 2.23 20.63
C ILE A 386 -0.46 2.65 20.71
N ASN A 387 0.29 2.56 19.61
CA ASN A 387 1.69 3.01 19.60
C ASN A 387 1.83 4.54 19.67
N LEU A 388 0.88 5.31 19.15
CA LEU A 388 0.87 6.78 19.26
C LEU A 388 0.53 7.29 20.67
N LEU A 389 -0.14 6.50 21.50
CA LEU A 389 -0.40 6.83 22.92
C LEU A 389 0.80 6.55 23.84
N TYR A 390 1.85 5.88 23.35
CA TYR A 390 3.06 5.56 24.12
C TYR A 390 4.27 6.45 23.75
N VAL A 391 4.09 7.43 22.85
CA VAL A 391 5.15 8.34 22.39
C VAL A 391 4.99 9.76 22.96
N ASP A 392 3.99 9.99 23.83
CA ASP A 392 3.96 11.20 24.67
C ASP A 392 4.88 11.00 25.87
N GLY A 393 6.07 11.57 25.77
CA GLY A 393 7.13 11.50 26.78
C GLY A 393 6.75 12.18 28.10
N SER A 394 6.18 11.40 29.02
CA SER A 394 6.06 11.78 30.44
C SER A 394 6.84 10.88 31.41
N THR A 395 7.71 10.00 30.92
CA THR A 395 8.56 9.15 31.77
C THR A 395 9.87 9.80 32.21
N GLU A 396 10.26 10.95 31.65
CA GLU A 396 11.50 11.64 32.05
C GLU A 396 11.34 12.47 33.35
N GLN A 397 10.12 12.83 33.76
CA GLN A 397 9.90 13.63 34.98
C GLN A 397 9.73 12.79 36.27
N VAL A 398 9.56 11.47 36.16
CA VAL A 398 9.52 10.59 37.35
C VAL A 398 10.93 10.21 37.83
N ARG A 399 11.95 10.34 36.96
CA ARG A 399 13.32 9.92 37.30
C ARG A 399 14.16 10.99 38.01
N GLN A 400 13.76 12.26 37.96
CA GLN A 400 14.43 13.35 38.69
C GLN A 400 13.85 13.60 40.10
N ALA A 401 12.79 12.90 40.50
CA ALA A 401 12.22 12.99 41.85
C ALA A 401 12.81 11.99 42.85
N GLU A 402 13.63 11.03 42.40
CA GLU A 402 14.26 10.01 43.28
C GLU A 402 15.72 10.31 43.67
N GLU A 403 16.35 11.36 43.13
CA GLU A 403 17.73 11.76 43.46
C GLU A 403 17.81 13.01 44.36
N ALA A 404 16.87 13.17 45.29
CA ALA A 404 17.06 14.08 46.40
C ALA A 404 17.86 13.39 47.52
N PRO A 405 19.02 13.94 47.95
CA PRO A 405 19.85 13.30 48.96
C PRO A 405 19.15 13.32 50.32
N ARG A 406 18.79 12.15 50.82
CA ARG A 406 18.55 11.96 52.26
C ARG A 406 19.91 11.95 52.93
N GLY A 407 20.20 13.02 53.67
CA GLY A 407 21.42 13.13 54.45
C GLY A 407 21.56 12.02 55.48
N ALA A 408 22.78 11.48 55.55
CA ALA A 408 23.51 11.07 56.75
C ALA A 408 24.99 11.04 56.39
#